data_AF-A0AAN9HXS0-F1
#
_entry.id   AF-A0AAN9HXS0-F1
#
_cell.length_a   1.000
_cell.length_b   1.000
_cell.length_c   1.000
_cell.angle_alpha   90.00
_cell.angle_beta   90.00
_cell.angle_gamma   90.00
#
_symmetry.space_group_name_H-M   'P 1'
#
loop_
_entity.id
_entity.type
_entity.pdbx_description
1 polymer ?
#
loop_
_entity_poly.entity_id
_entity_poly.type
_entity_poly.pdbx_seq_one_letter_code
_entity_poly.pdbx_strand_id
1 'polypeptide(L)'
;MQAHCEDETVSIVQESQIDKAANVDNEVEQGNDQKEGQSTPVENDDRIVSKLDRVLVNYIWCREWPDVQTEFGNCGISDHSPMVIRWSNYERCKGYSFKFLNHLTLGTEFIEIVKQNWLKGRDGCAMYRIMRNLENIKAGLKELNHRKFRDIDAKEIQAREKLDSIQEMLQTDPMNVHLLKLEKEAKEEHAKLYQVAAMFLKQKAKQNWICEGDMNTKFFHQTIRLRRYRNRILRIQESNGSVYTVQKQIVQAFESYYKSLFADENRIWCLNDNEEEEYLP
;
A
#
# COMPACT_ATOMS: atom_id res chain seq x y z
N MET A 1 -15.86 -25.37 25.39
CA MET A 1 -15.74 -24.18 26.26
C MET A 1 -15.67 -22.98 25.32
N GLN A 2 -16.83 -22.37 25.05
CA GLN A 2 -16.98 -21.27 24.10
C GLN A 2 -16.38 -20.01 24.70
N ALA A 3 -15.31 -19.49 24.10
CA ALA A 3 -14.87 -18.13 24.34
C ALA A 3 -15.71 -17.22 23.43
N HIS A 4 -16.60 -16.45 24.04
CA HIS A 4 -17.23 -15.30 23.42
C HIS A 4 -16.12 -14.32 23.01
N CYS A 5 -15.96 -14.14 21.69
CA CYS A 5 -15.14 -13.08 21.14
C CYS A 5 -15.95 -11.80 21.27
N GLU A 6 -15.68 -11.03 22.33
CA GLU A 6 -16.25 -9.70 22.50
C GLU A 6 -15.80 -8.82 21.33
N ASP A 7 -16.76 -8.11 20.73
CA ASP A 7 -16.55 -7.19 19.63
C ASP A 7 -15.54 -6.10 20.03
N GLU A 8 -14.27 -6.30 19.68
CA GLU A 8 -13.25 -5.26 19.75
C GLU A 8 -13.65 -4.12 18.80
N THR A 9 -14.28 -3.10 19.37
CA THR A 9 -14.64 -1.85 18.70
C THR A 9 -13.39 -1.04 18.38
N VAL A 10 -12.78 -1.33 17.23
CA VAL A 10 -11.68 -0.50 16.70
C VAL A 10 -12.25 0.87 16.33
N SER A 11 -12.02 1.85 17.20
CA SER A 11 -12.38 3.26 17.00
C SER A 11 -11.42 3.89 15.99
N ILE A 12 -11.93 4.24 14.80
CA ILE A 12 -11.12 4.83 13.73
C ILE A 12 -11.23 6.35 13.77
N VAL A 13 -10.11 7.03 14.04
CA VAL A 13 -9.98 8.48 13.97
C VAL A 13 -9.72 8.91 12.52
N GLN A 14 -10.52 9.86 12.02
CA GLN A 14 -10.29 10.54 10.74
C GLN A 14 -9.31 11.72 10.91
N GLU A 15 -8.07 11.52 10.49
CA GLU A 15 -7.15 12.60 10.15
C GLU A 15 -7.40 13.02 8.70
N SER A 16 -8.03 14.18 8.52
CA SER A 16 -8.14 14.85 7.23
C SER A 16 -6.78 15.47 6.92
N GLN A 17 -6.15 15.09 5.81
CA GLN A 17 -4.90 15.69 5.34
C GLN A 17 -5.08 17.15 4.91
N ILE A 18 -5.15 18.06 5.89
CA ILE A 18 -4.96 19.50 5.68
C ILE A 18 -3.57 19.93 6.22
N ASP A 19 -2.90 19.07 6.99
CA ASP A 19 -1.69 19.41 7.76
C ASP A 19 -0.37 19.48 6.96
N LYS A 20 -0.40 19.68 5.63
CA LYS A 20 0.83 19.82 4.82
C LYS A 20 0.97 21.12 4.05
N ALA A 21 0.01 22.04 4.16
CA ALA A 21 0.04 23.30 3.42
C ALA A 21 0.71 24.48 4.16
N ALA A 22 1.32 24.25 5.33
CA ALA A 22 1.89 25.33 6.15
C ALA A 22 3.43 25.38 6.22
N ASN A 23 4.15 24.53 5.49
CA ASN A 23 5.62 24.57 5.47
C ASN A 23 6.14 25.06 4.11
N VAL A 24 6.21 26.38 3.97
CA VAL A 24 7.12 27.06 3.06
C VAL A 24 7.88 28.06 3.93
N ASP A 25 9.22 27.96 3.88
CA ASP A 25 10.24 28.86 4.44
C ASP A 25 10.73 28.61 5.88
N ASN A 26 11.74 27.74 6.04
CA ASN A 26 13.12 28.13 6.37
C ASN A 26 13.99 26.91 6.71
N GLU A 27 15.09 26.75 5.98
CA GLU A 27 16.22 25.89 6.35
C GLU A 27 17.01 26.53 7.51
N VAL A 28 17.49 25.73 8.47
CA VAL A 28 18.89 25.64 8.97
C VAL A 28 18.97 24.54 10.04
N GLU A 29 19.70 23.48 9.67
CA GLU A 29 20.64 22.63 10.43
C GLU A 29 20.52 22.26 11.94
N GLN A 30 20.76 20.94 12.14
CA GLN A 30 21.46 20.23 13.22
C GLN A 30 20.68 19.72 14.46
N GLY A 31 20.84 18.41 14.73
CA GLY A 31 20.78 17.81 16.07
C GLY A 31 19.80 16.64 16.24
N ASN A 32 20.33 15.46 16.56
CA ASN A 32 19.60 14.23 16.91
C ASN A 32 18.61 14.41 18.08
N ASP A 33 17.45 13.75 18.02
CA ASP A 33 17.01 12.70 18.96
C ASP A 33 15.48 12.48 18.94
N GLN A 34 15.10 11.23 19.18
CA GLN A 34 13.75 10.70 19.22
C GLN A 34 12.79 11.50 20.12
N LYS A 35 11.67 12.02 19.61
CA LYS A 35 10.44 12.26 20.40
C LYS A 35 9.16 12.10 19.58
N GLU A 36 8.21 11.42 20.23
CA GLU A 36 6.83 11.20 19.84
C GLU A 36 6.11 12.52 19.53
N GLY A 37 5.17 12.48 18.58
CA GLY A 37 4.45 13.63 18.05
C GLY A 37 3.56 14.32 19.10
N GLN A 38 4.15 15.23 19.85
CA GLN A 38 3.46 16.35 20.50
C GLN A 38 3.28 17.46 19.47
N SER A 39 2.03 17.80 19.16
CA SER A 39 1.68 19.03 18.47
C SER A 39 2.08 20.21 19.36
N THR A 40 3.20 20.86 19.05
CA THR A 40 3.60 22.11 19.69
C THR A 40 2.60 23.22 19.32
N PRO A 41 2.12 24.01 20.29
CA PRO A 41 1.30 25.19 20.00
C PRO A 41 2.11 26.16 19.15
N VAL A 42 1.59 26.55 17.99
CA VAL A 42 2.12 27.70 17.26
C VAL A 42 1.48 28.92 17.90
N GLU A 43 2.18 29.52 18.85
CA GLU A 43 1.76 30.78 19.50
C GLU A 43 1.90 31.94 18.51
N ASN A 44 0.79 32.27 17.87
CA ASN A 44 0.55 33.59 17.32
C ASN A 44 -0.71 34.13 18.03
N ASP A 45 -0.51 35.03 18.99
CA ASP A 45 -1.52 35.87 19.68
C ASP A 45 -2.87 35.16 20.02
N ASP A 46 -2.92 34.54 21.21
CA ASP A 46 -4.08 34.02 21.96
C ASP A 46 -5.12 33.08 21.30
N ARG A 47 -4.93 32.65 20.04
CA ARG A 47 -5.88 31.70 19.41
C ARG A 47 -5.43 30.24 19.52
N ILE A 48 -5.98 29.54 20.51
CA ILE A 48 -5.84 28.08 20.60
C ILE A 48 -6.79 27.40 19.61
N VAL A 49 -6.25 26.61 18.69
CA VAL A 49 -7.02 25.78 17.76
C VAL A 49 -6.74 24.32 18.05
N SER A 50 -7.80 23.54 18.32
CA SER A 50 -7.69 22.11 18.60
C SER A 50 -8.75 21.31 17.84
N LYS A 51 -8.37 20.18 17.24
CA LYS A 51 -9.30 19.26 16.57
C LYS A 51 -9.83 18.21 17.57
N LEU A 52 -10.90 18.56 18.28
CA LEU A 52 -11.51 17.68 19.29
C LEU A 52 -12.65 16.82 18.72
N ASP A 53 -13.40 17.36 17.76
CA ASP A 53 -14.54 16.68 17.16
C ASP A 53 -14.12 15.56 16.20
N ARG A 54 -14.73 14.37 16.37
CA ARG A 54 -14.39 13.14 15.62
C ARG A 54 -15.65 12.40 15.18
N VAL A 55 -15.67 11.92 13.94
CA VAL A 55 -16.62 10.88 13.49
C VAL A 55 -15.96 9.53 13.71
N LEU A 56 -16.65 8.65 14.44
CA LEU A 56 -16.26 7.25 14.58
C LEU A 56 -17.13 6.41 13.65
N VAL A 57 -16.48 5.56 12.85
CA VAL A 57 -17.14 4.63 11.93
C VAL A 57 -16.67 3.21 12.22
N ASN A 58 -17.58 2.25 12.15
CA ASN A 58 -17.24 0.83 12.28
C ASN A 58 -16.88 0.21 10.92
N TYR A 59 -16.41 -1.04 10.96
CA TYR A 59 -16.02 -1.78 9.76
C TYR A 59 -17.18 -1.98 8.78
N ILE A 60 -18.39 -2.26 9.29
CA ILE A 60 -19.58 -2.48 8.46
C ILE A 60 -19.88 -1.20 7.66
N TRP A 61 -19.84 -0.04 8.33
CA TRP A 61 -20.03 1.25 7.68
C TRP A 61 -19.01 1.52 6.58
N CYS A 62 -17.73 1.25 6.83
CA CYS A 62 -16.68 1.42 5.82
C CYS A 62 -16.84 0.48 4.61
N ARG A 63 -17.49 -0.68 4.82
CA ARG A 63 -17.76 -1.66 3.76
C ARG A 63 -18.95 -1.24 2.90
N GLU A 64 -20.05 -0.84 3.52
CA GLU A 64 -21.28 -0.47 2.82
C GLU A 64 -21.18 0.91 2.16
N TRP A 65 -20.48 1.85 2.80
CA TRP A 65 -20.33 3.22 2.32
C TRP A 65 -18.85 3.64 2.22
N PRO A 66 -18.09 3.06 1.27
CA PRO A 66 -16.67 3.37 1.09
C PRO A 66 -16.39 4.81 0.64
N ASP A 67 -17.43 5.53 0.21
CA ASP A 67 -17.35 6.85 -0.39
C ASP A 67 -17.92 7.97 0.49
N VAL A 68 -18.20 7.66 1.75
CA VAL A 68 -18.59 8.66 2.75
C VAL A 68 -17.37 9.46 3.21
N GLN A 69 -17.57 10.76 3.29
CA GLN A 69 -16.58 11.77 3.66
C GLN A 69 -17.12 12.61 4.81
N THR A 70 -16.21 13.22 5.56
CA THR A 70 -16.53 14.17 6.62
C THR A 70 -15.84 15.49 6.30
N GLU A 71 -16.62 16.56 6.24
CA GLU A 71 -16.16 17.93 6.02
C GLU A 71 -16.38 18.75 7.29
N PHE A 72 -15.35 19.49 7.73
CA PHE A 72 -15.49 20.47 8.80
C PHE A 72 -15.74 21.85 8.16
N GLY A 73 -16.86 22.47 8.52
CA GLY A 73 -17.24 23.79 8.06
C GLY A 73 -16.62 24.90 8.90
N ASN A 74 -16.86 26.15 8.48
CA ASN A 74 -16.44 27.31 9.23
C ASN A 74 -17.20 27.40 10.55
N CYS A 75 -16.50 27.72 11.64
CA CYS A 75 -17.08 27.85 12.98
C CYS A 75 -18.10 28.99 13.09
N GLY A 76 -18.00 30.02 12.22
CA GLY A 76 -18.91 31.16 12.25
C GLY A 76 -18.82 31.88 13.58
N ILE A 77 -19.95 32.03 14.27
CA ILE A 77 -20.05 32.62 15.63
C ILE A 77 -19.82 31.60 16.75
N SER A 78 -19.72 30.32 16.42
CA SER A 78 -19.48 29.23 17.37
C SER A 78 -17.99 29.07 17.62
N ASP A 79 -17.62 28.59 18.80
CA ASP A 79 -16.29 28.06 19.12
C ASP A 79 -16.07 26.65 18.56
N HIS A 80 -17.13 25.99 18.11
CA HIS A 80 -17.11 24.71 17.39
C HIS A 80 -17.32 24.86 15.87
N SER A 81 -16.58 24.07 15.09
CA SER A 81 -16.80 23.90 13.65
C SER A 81 -17.86 22.82 13.37
N PRO A 82 -18.90 23.10 12.56
CA PRO A 82 -19.89 22.09 12.21
C PRO A 82 -19.25 20.98 11.38
N MET A 83 -19.69 19.75 11.62
CA MET A 83 -19.19 18.56 10.93
C MET A 83 -20.28 17.99 10.03
N VAL A 84 -19.99 17.89 8.73
CA VAL A 84 -20.94 17.44 7.70
C VAL A 84 -20.46 16.14 7.10
N ILE A 85 -21.29 15.11 7.17
CA ILE A 85 -21.04 13.84 6.50
C ILE A 85 -21.64 13.91 5.09
N ARG A 86 -20.80 13.72 4.07
CA ARG A 86 -21.18 13.78 2.66
C ARG A 86 -20.95 12.43 1.99
N TRP A 87 -21.94 11.97 1.24
CA TRP A 87 -21.78 10.85 0.32
C TRP A 87 -21.17 11.36 -0.98
N SER A 88 -20.04 10.79 -1.37
CA SER A 88 -19.39 11.12 -2.65
C SER A 88 -19.60 10.03 -3.69
N ASN A 89 -19.73 10.45 -4.95
CA ASN A 89 -19.71 9.52 -6.09
C ASN A 89 -18.25 9.34 -6.51
N TYR A 90 -17.52 8.51 -5.78
CA TYR A 90 -16.11 8.28 -6.08
C TYR A 90 -15.94 7.18 -7.10
N GLU A 91 -15.67 7.61 -8.32
CA GLU A 91 -15.27 6.70 -9.36
C GLU A 91 -13.76 6.48 -9.29
N ARG A 92 -13.36 5.27 -8.91
CA ARG A 92 -11.96 4.85 -9.03
C ARG A 92 -11.56 4.86 -10.49
N CYS A 93 -10.57 5.70 -10.84
CA CYS A 93 -9.87 5.55 -12.11
C CYS A 93 -9.26 4.14 -12.18
N LYS A 94 -9.61 3.39 -13.22
CA LYS A 94 -9.09 2.05 -13.48
C LYS A 94 -7.65 2.19 -13.97
N GLY A 95 -6.70 1.95 -13.07
CA GLY A 95 -5.28 1.88 -13.39
C GLY A 95 -4.55 1.15 -12.30
N TYR A 96 -4.16 -0.10 -12.55
CA TYR A 96 -3.30 -0.83 -11.62
C TYR A 96 -1.84 -0.57 -11.99
N SER A 97 -1.14 0.22 -11.18
CA SER A 97 0.32 0.28 -11.27
C SER A 97 0.90 -1.05 -10.78
N PHE A 98 1.85 -1.59 -11.55
CA PHE A 98 2.59 -2.76 -11.11
C PHE A 98 3.32 -2.44 -9.81
N LYS A 99 3.14 -3.29 -8.81
CA LYS A 99 3.88 -3.23 -7.55
C LYS A 99 4.66 -4.52 -7.44
N PHE A 100 5.96 -4.40 -7.17
CA PHE A 100 6.79 -5.56 -6.93
C PHE A 100 6.29 -6.31 -5.70
N LEU A 101 6.08 -7.62 -5.84
CA LEU A 101 5.62 -8.48 -4.76
C LEU A 101 6.79 -9.38 -4.33
N ASN A 102 7.08 -9.43 -3.03
CA ASN A 102 8.26 -10.12 -2.51
C ASN A 102 8.19 -11.63 -2.78
N HIS A 103 7.01 -12.23 -2.80
CA HIS A 103 6.89 -13.66 -3.11
C HIS A 103 7.34 -14.02 -4.54
N LEU A 104 7.46 -13.05 -5.45
CA LEU A 104 8.00 -13.32 -6.79
C LEU A 104 9.44 -13.82 -6.73
N THR A 105 10.21 -13.44 -5.70
CA THR A 105 11.58 -13.92 -5.51
C THR A 105 11.66 -15.39 -5.11
N LEU A 106 10.56 -15.98 -4.63
CA LEU A 106 10.48 -17.42 -4.32
C LEU A 106 10.40 -18.27 -5.59
N GLY A 107 10.03 -17.67 -6.72
CA GLY A 107 10.02 -18.37 -8.00
C GLY A 107 11.45 -18.68 -8.45
N THR A 108 11.74 -19.95 -8.71
CA THR A 108 13.02 -20.40 -9.29
C THR A 108 13.39 -19.68 -10.59
N GLU A 109 12.39 -19.20 -11.33
CA GLU A 109 12.54 -18.51 -12.60
C GLU A 109 12.77 -17.00 -12.46
N PHE A 110 12.68 -16.44 -11.24
CA PHE A 110 12.81 -15.00 -11.02
C PHE A 110 14.15 -14.45 -11.51
N ILE A 111 15.25 -15.07 -11.08
CA ILE A 111 16.60 -14.65 -11.43
C ILE A 111 16.84 -14.76 -12.94
N GLU A 112 16.32 -15.81 -13.57
CA GLU A 112 16.47 -16.03 -15.00
C GLU A 112 15.73 -14.94 -15.80
N ILE A 113 14.49 -14.62 -15.41
CA ILE A 113 13.71 -13.53 -16.02
C ILE A 113 14.42 -12.19 -15.85
N VAL A 114 15.02 -11.92 -14.69
CA VAL A 114 15.78 -10.69 -14.46
C VAL A 114 17.00 -10.63 -15.38
N LYS A 115 17.83 -11.68 -15.43
CA LYS A 115 19.03 -11.72 -16.28
C LYS A 115 18.70 -11.54 -17.76
N GLN A 116 17.71 -12.28 -18.26
CA GLN A 116 17.31 -12.22 -19.66
C GLN A 116 16.75 -10.85 -20.07
N ASN A 117 16.04 -10.15 -19.18
CA ASN A 117 15.42 -8.87 -19.51
C ASN A 117 16.31 -7.66 -19.18
N TRP A 118 17.29 -7.81 -18.28
CA TRP A 118 18.27 -6.76 -17.97
C TRP A 118 19.18 -6.43 -19.16
N LEU A 119 19.58 -7.46 -19.91
CA LEU A 119 20.49 -7.32 -21.06
C LEU A 119 19.80 -6.78 -22.34
N LYS A 120 18.48 -6.61 -22.32
CA LYS A 120 17.70 -6.09 -23.47
C LYS A 120 17.64 -4.56 -23.51
N GLY A 121 18.28 -3.87 -22.58
CA GLY A 121 18.41 -2.41 -22.58
C GLY A 121 19.10 -1.90 -23.84
N ARG A 122 18.68 -0.75 -24.35
CA ARG A 122 19.31 -0.06 -25.48
C ARG A 122 20.23 1.05 -24.99
N ASP A 123 21.03 1.58 -25.90
CA ASP A 123 21.88 2.75 -25.68
C ASP A 123 21.05 4.02 -25.42
N GLY A 124 21.59 4.88 -24.56
CA GLY A 124 20.99 6.12 -24.08
C GLY A 124 21.70 6.59 -22.80
N CYS A 125 21.22 7.67 -22.18
CA CYS A 125 21.78 8.13 -20.91
C CYS A 125 21.58 7.08 -19.80
N ALA A 126 22.46 7.07 -18.79
CA ALA A 126 22.43 6.08 -17.70
C ALA A 126 21.03 5.90 -17.06
N MET A 127 20.34 7.02 -16.78
CA MET A 127 19.00 6.99 -16.20
C MET A 127 17.97 6.34 -17.14
N TYR A 128 18.03 6.64 -18.44
CA TYR A 128 17.15 6.04 -19.45
C TYR A 128 17.39 4.53 -19.58
N ARG A 129 18.66 4.10 -19.55
CA ARG A 129 19.04 2.68 -19.60
C ARG A 129 18.44 1.91 -18.42
N ILE A 130 18.59 2.43 -17.21
CA ILE A 130 18.01 1.83 -15.99
C ILE A 130 16.50 1.76 -16.08
N MET A 131 15.84 2.87 -16.44
CA MET A 131 14.38 2.91 -16.55
C MET A 131 13.87 1.88 -17.56
N ARG A 132 14.52 1.76 -18.72
CA ARG A 132 14.12 0.79 -19.75
C ARG A 132 14.35 -0.66 -19.31
N ASN A 133 15.43 -0.94 -18.60
CA ASN A 133 15.69 -2.26 -18.03
C ASN A 133 14.60 -2.65 -17.02
N LEU A 134 14.20 -1.72 -16.14
CA LEU A 134 13.13 -1.94 -15.19
C LEU A 134 11.77 -2.16 -15.89
N GLU A 135 11.48 -1.46 -16.99
CA GLU A 135 10.28 -1.70 -17.80
C GLU A 135 10.26 -3.10 -18.42
N ASN A 136 11.39 -3.57 -18.94
CA ASN A 136 11.53 -4.91 -19.51
C ASN A 136 11.32 -5.99 -18.44
N ILE A 137 11.94 -5.83 -17.27
CA ILE A 137 11.75 -6.75 -16.14
C ILE A 137 10.29 -6.75 -15.69
N LYS A 138 9.67 -5.57 -15.58
CA LYS A 138 8.27 -5.42 -15.17
C LYS A 138 7.33 -6.22 -16.06
N ALA A 139 7.57 -6.27 -17.38
CA ALA A 139 6.78 -7.10 -18.29
C ALA A 139 6.94 -8.60 -17.97
N GLY A 140 8.17 -9.09 -17.81
CA GLY A 140 8.44 -10.48 -17.45
C GLY A 140 7.88 -10.88 -16.08
N LEU A 141 7.97 -9.99 -15.08
CA LEU A 141 7.42 -10.24 -13.75
C LEU A 141 5.90 -10.23 -13.71
N LYS A 142 5.25 -9.39 -14.53
CA LYS A 142 3.78 -9.44 -14.69
C LYS A 142 3.33 -10.79 -15.21
N GLU A 143 4.02 -11.33 -16.20
CA GLU A 143 3.71 -12.64 -16.77
C GLU A 143 3.95 -13.76 -15.77
N LEU A 144 5.07 -13.73 -15.04
CA LEU A 144 5.34 -14.70 -13.97
C LEU A 144 4.25 -14.68 -12.90
N ASN A 145 3.84 -13.48 -12.47
CA ASN A 145 2.77 -13.30 -11.50
C ASN A 145 1.43 -13.85 -12.02
N HIS A 146 1.11 -13.58 -13.28
CA HIS A 146 -0.11 -14.06 -13.90
C HIS A 146 -0.14 -15.59 -14.04
N ARG A 147 0.99 -16.22 -14.39
CA ARG A 147 1.07 -17.67 -14.59
C ARG A 147 1.09 -18.45 -13.27
N LYS A 148 1.93 -18.06 -12.31
CA LYS A 148 2.14 -18.85 -11.07
C LYS A 148 1.24 -18.39 -9.92
N PHE A 149 1.11 -17.08 -9.76
CA PHE A 149 0.60 -16.44 -8.54
C PHE A 149 -0.78 -15.79 -8.72
N ARG A 150 -1.44 -16.06 -9.84
CA ARG A 150 -2.84 -15.69 -10.01
C ARG A 150 -3.70 -16.54 -9.08
N ASP A 151 -4.63 -15.87 -8.40
CA ASP A 151 -5.62 -16.46 -7.50
C ASP A 151 -5.00 -17.35 -6.41
N ILE A 152 -3.88 -16.90 -5.82
CA ILE A 152 -3.20 -17.57 -4.68
C ILE A 152 -4.20 -17.90 -3.56
N ASP A 153 -5.09 -16.96 -3.22
CA ASP A 153 -6.08 -17.16 -2.16
C ASP A 153 -6.99 -18.37 -2.46
N ALA A 154 -7.42 -18.54 -3.71
CA ALA A 154 -8.24 -19.69 -4.12
C ALA A 154 -7.44 -20.99 -4.13
N LYS A 155 -6.17 -20.95 -4.57
CA LYS A 155 -5.28 -22.12 -4.57
C LYS A 155 -4.95 -22.59 -3.15
N GLU A 156 -4.75 -21.65 -2.22
CA GLU A 156 -4.51 -21.97 -0.80
C GLU A 156 -5.75 -22.66 -0.19
N ILE A 157 -6.95 -22.14 -0.44
CA ILE A 157 -8.20 -22.76 0.00
C ILE A 157 -8.34 -24.18 -0.56
N GLN A 158 -8.11 -24.38 -1.85
CA GLN A 158 -8.18 -25.70 -2.49
C GLN A 158 -7.13 -26.67 -1.93
N ALA A 159 -5.91 -26.21 -1.67
CA ALA A 159 -4.86 -27.03 -1.08
C ALA A 159 -5.19 -27.42 0.37
N ARG A 160 -5.85 -26.53 1.12
CA ARG A 160 -6.35 -26.82 2.47
C ARG A 160 -7.45 -27.87 2.43
N GLU A 161 -8.47 -27.69 1.59
CA GLU A 161 -9.57 -28.65 1.42
C GLU A 161 -9.06 -30.03 1.01
N LYS A 162 -8.07 -30.08 0.11
CA LYS A 162 -7.38 -31.32 -0.28
C LYS A 162 -6.69 -31.98 0.91
N LEU A 163 -5.94 -31.22 1.71
CA LEU A 163 -5.28 -31.73 2.91
C LEU A 163 -6.32 -32.27 3.92
N ASP A 164 -7.39 -31.53 4.18
CA ASP A 164 -8.47 -31.91 5.09
C ASP A 164 -9.11 -33.24 4.64
N SER A 165 -9.43 -33.38 3.34
CA SER A 165 -10.00 -34.62 2.80
C SER A 165 -9.08 -35.84 2.96
N ILE A 166 -7.76 -35.66 2.79
CA ILE A 166 -6.78 -36.73 2.97
C ILE A 166 -6.68 -37.11 4.45
N GLN A 167 -6.73 -36.13 5.34
CA GLN A 167 -6.70 -36.36 6.78
C GLN A 167 -7.97 -37.06 7.28
N GLU A 168 -9.15 -36.72 6.74
CA GLU A 168 -10.40 -37.44 7.01
C GLU A 168 -10.31 -38.91 6.57
N MET A 169 -9.75 -39.19 5.39
CA MET A 169 -9.51 -40.58 4.96
C MET A 169 -8.53 -41.31 5.89
N LEU A 170 -7.46 -40.66 6.34
CA LEU A 170 -6.50 -41.21 7.31
C LEU A 170 -7.11 -41.49 8.70
N GLN A 171 -8.14 -40.77 9.12
CA GLN A 171 -8.85 -41.08 10.37
C GLN A 171 -9.56 -42.43 10.29
N THR A 172 -10.00 -42.84 9.10
CA THR A 172 -10.67 -44.13 8.87
C THR A 172 -9.70 -45.29 8.64
N ASP A 173 -8.52 -45.02 8.04
CA ASP A 173 -7.45 -46.01 7.84
C ASP A 173 -6.06 -45.43 8.16
N PRO A 174 -5.65 -45.42 9.45
CA PRO A 174 -4.42 -44.74 9.89
C PRO A 174 -3.11 -45.37 9.41
N MET A 175 -3.13 -46.65 8.99
CA MET A 175 -1.91 -47.40 8.61
C MET A 175 -1.70 -47.43 7.09
N ASN A 176 -2.50 -46.67 6.34
CA ASN A 176 -2.41 -46.62 4.89
C ASN A 176 -1.16 -45.85 4.43
N VAL A 177 -0.14 -46.59 4.01
CA VAL A 177 1.15 -46.02 3.55
C VAL A 177 0.98 -45.06 2.37
N HIS A 178 0.01 -45.30 1.49
CA HIS A 178 -0.25 -44.43 0.35
C HIS A 178 -0.87 -43.10 0.78
N LEU A 179 -1.86 -43.12 1.68
CA LEU A 179 -2.47 -41.90 2.21
C LEU A 179 -1.48 -41.08 3.05
N LEU A 180 -0.61 -41.71 3.84
CA LEU A 180 0.46 -41.01 4.57
C LEU A 180 1.42 -40.26 3.65
N LYS A 181 1.76 -40.85 2.49
CA LYS A 181 2.59 -40.18 1.48
C LYS A 181 1.87 -38.98 0.86
N LEU A 182 0.60 -39.15 0.49
CA LEU A 182 -0.23 -38.08 -0.06
C LEU A 182 -0.44 -36.94 0.94
N GLU A 183 -0.62 -37.26 2.23
CA GLU A 183 -0.76 -36.26 3.29
C GLU A 183 0.51 -35.41 3.37
N LYS A 184 1.69 -36.05 3.36
CA LYS A 184 2.97 -35.32 3.37
C LYS A 184 3.10 -34.37 2.19
N GLU A 185 2.77 -34.84 0.98
CA GLU A 185 2.82 -34.03 -0.24
C GLU A 185 1.81 -32.86 -0.19
N ALA A 186 0.57 -33.11 0.24
CA ALA A 186 -0.47 -32.10 0.38
C ALA A 186 -0.12 -31.06 1.45
N LYS A 187 0.50 -31.48 2.56
CA LYS A 187 0.96 -30.60 3.63
C LYS A 187 2.09 -29.69 3.18
N GLU A 188 3.04 -30.21 2.42
CA GLU A 188 4.10 -29.41 1.81
C GLU A 188 3.57 -28.42 0.76
N GLU A 189 2.60 -28.83 -0.06
CA GLU A 189 1.93 -27.98 -1.05
C GLU A 189 1.16 -26.83 -0.36
N HIS A 190 0.33 -27.16 0.64
CA HIS A 190 -0.42 -26.20 1.42
C HIS A 190 0.52 -25.21 2.13
N ALA A 191 1.57 -25.68 2.80
CA ALA A 191 2.53 -24.82 3.49
C ALA A 191 3.21 -23.81 2.54
N LYS A 192 3.55 -24.22 1.31
CA LYS A 192 4.14 -23.33 0.30
C LYS A 192 3.15 -22.25 -0.15
N LEU A 193 1.92 -22.64 -0.50
CA LEU A 193 0.89 -21.70 -0.94
C LEU A 193 0.50 -20.72 0.18
N TYR A 194 0.38 -21.24 1.39
CA TYR A 194 0.12 -20.46 2.59
C TYR A 194 1.21 -19.41 2.86
N GLN A 195 2.49 -19.79 2.78
CA GLN A 195 3.61 -18.86 2.95
C GLN A 195 3.54 -17.73 1.91
N VAL A 196 3.24 -18.04 0.65
CA VAL A 196 3.10 -17.05 -0.42
C VAL A 196 1.93 -16.10 -0.16
N ALA A 197 0.77 -16.63 0.26
CA ALA A 197 -0.42 -15.84 0.61
C ALA A 197 -0.14 -14.89 1.80
N ALA A 198 0.51 -15.40 2.84
CA ALA A 198 0.90 -14.62 4.00
C ALA A 198 1.87 -13.48 3.64
N MET A 199 2.91 -13.76 2.83
CA MET A 199 3.84 -12.73 2.35
C MET A 199 3.12 -11.65 1.55
N PHE A 200 2.17 -12.04 0.70
CA PHE A 200 1.38 -11.10 -0.09
C PHE A 200 0.51 -10.18 0.79
N LEU A 201 -0.20 -10.75 1.77
CA LEU A 201 -1.03 -9.98 2.70
C LEU A 201 -0.18 -9.06 3.58
N LYS A 202 0.93 -9.57 4.14
CA LYS A 202 1.88 -8.79 4.94
C LYS A 202 2.40 -7.58 4.18
N GLN A 203 2.86 -7.79 2.94
CA GLN A 203 3.40 -6.71 2.11
C GLN A 203 2.32 -5.69 1.73
N LYS A 204 1.10 -6.15 1.36
CA LYS A 204 -0.01 -5.24 1.07
C LYS A 204 -0.43 -4.44 2.28
N ALA A 205 -0.45 -5.03 3.46
CA ALA A 205 -0.76 -4.37 4.72
C ALA A 205 0.36 -3.41 5.19
N LYS A 206 1.58 -3.51 4.65
CA LYS A 206 2.80 -2.81 5.12
C LYS A 206 2.95 -2.90 6.65
N GLN A 207 2.69 -4.09 7.20
CA GLN A 207 2.85 -4.36 8.63
C GLN A 207 4.13 -5.16 8.85
N ASN A 208 5.02 -4.65 9.71
CA ASN A 208 6.30 -5.28 10.02
C ASN A 208 6.18 -6.28 11.17
N TRP A 209 5.41 -5.92 12.20
CA TRP A 209 5.17 -6.73 13.39
C TRP A 209 3.90 -7.56 13.23
N ILE A 210 4.10 -8.86 13.03
CA ILE A 210 3.14 -9.88 13.42
C ILE A 210 3.79 -10.49 14.65
N CYS A 211 3.58 -9.87 15.81
CA CYS A 211 3.85 -10.55 17.06
C CYS A 211 2.62 -11.42 17.33
N GLU A 212 2.86 -12.73 17.39
CA GLU A 212 1.98 -13.74 17.97
C GLU A 212 0.81 -14.26 17.09
N GLY A 213 1.09 -15.42 16.48
CA GLY A 213 0.25 -16.61 16.66
C GLY A 213 -1.04 -16.73 15.86
N ASP A 214 -1.85 -15.67 15.77
CA ASP A 214 -3.16 -15.75 15.11
C ASP A 214 -3.10 -15.08 13.73
N MET A 215 -3.02 -15.92 12.71
CA MET A 215 -2.90 -15.51 11.32
C MET A 215 -4.25 -15.09 10.75
N ASN A 216 -4.78 -14.00 11.31
CA ASN A 216 -6.08 -13.51 10.93
C ASN A 216 -6.02 -12.77 9.59
N THR A 217 -6.33 -13.47 8.49
CA THR A 217 -6.49 -12.87 7.16
C THR A 217 -7.47 -11.69 7.17
N LYS A 218 -8.51 -11.73 8.02
CA LYS A 218 -9.47 -10.62 8.19
C LYS A 218 -8.78 -9.35 8.67
N PHE A 219 -7.86 -9.45 9.64
CA PHE A 219 -7.08 -8.29 10.12
C PHE A 219 -6.27 -7.64 9.01
N PHE A 220 -5.56 -8.43 8.19
CA PHE A 220 -4.83 -7.90 7.04
C PHE A 220 -5.75 -7.23 6.03
N HIS A 221 -6.88 -7.85 5.70
CA HIS A 221 -7.85 -7.27 4.77
C HIS A 221 -8.45 -5.97 5.31
N GLN A 222 -8.76 -5.90 6.60
CA GLN A 222 -9.24 -4.68 7.27
C GLN A 222 -8.18 -3.58 7.23
N THR A 223 -6.94 -3.90 7.61
CA THR A 223 -5.81 -2.96 7.57
C THR A 223 -5.56 -2.43 6.15
N ILE A 224 -5.61 -3.30 5.14
CA ILE A 224 -5.46 -2.91 3.73
C ILE A 224 -6.58 -1.95 3.31
N ARG A 225 -7.84 -2.21 3.71
CA ARG A 225 -8.98 -1.34 3.41
C ARG A 225 -8.85 0.01 4.10
N LEU A 226 -8.50 0.01 5.39
CA LEU A 226 -8.29 1.24 6.16
C LEU A 226 -7.19 2.10 5.53
N ARG A 227 -6.08 1.49 5.13
CA ARG A 227 -4.99 2.20 4.45
C ARG A 227 -5.41 2.73 3.07
N ARG A 228 -6.25 2.01 2.33
CA ARG A 228 -6.81 2.52 1.07
C ARG A 228 -7.74 3.70 1.30
N TYR A 229 -8.53 3.68 2.37
CA TYR A 229 -9.41 4.77 2.76
C TYR A 229 -8.61 6.01 3.18
N ARG A 230 -7.61 5.85 4.08
CA ARG A 230 -6.73 6.94 4.54
C ARG A 230 -5.88 7.57 3.43
N ASN A 231 -5.35 6.75 2.51
CA ASN A 231 -4.50 7.25 1.41
C ASN A 231 -5.31 7.74 0.20
N ARG A 232 -6.63 7.85 0.32
CA ARG A 232 -7.48 8.34 -0.75
C ARG A 232 -7.38 9.86 -0.83
N ILE A 233 -6.98 10.37 -1.98
CA ILE A 233 -6.97 11.81 -2.26
C ILE A 233 -8.38 12.20 -2.69
N LEU A 234 -9.05 13.04 -1.91
CA LEU A 234 -10.45 13.42 -2.13
C LEU A 234 -10.59 14.74 -2.87
N ARG A 235 -9.71 15.70 -2.55
CA ARG A 235 -9.68 17.01 -3.17
C ARG A 235 -8.25 17.49 -3.30
N ILE A 236 -8.02 18.31 -4.30
CA ILE A 236 -6.77 19.06 -4.47
C ILE A 236 -7.15 20.50 -4.70
N GLN A 237 -6.36 21.39 -4.11
CA GLN A 237 -6.44 22.82 -4.37
C GLN A 237 -5.16 23.23 -5.09
N GLU A 238 -5.31 23.89 -6.23
CA GLU A 238 -4.20 24.45 -7.00
C GLU A 238 -3.84 25.86 -6.48
N SER A 239 -2.66 26.37 -6.84
CA SER A 239 -2.17 27.70 -6.45
C SER A 239 -3.08 28.85 -6.89
N ASN A 240 -3.87 28.66 -7.94
CA ASN A 240 -4.88 29.61 -8.41
C ASN A 240 -6.20 29.59 -7.60
N GLY A 241 -6.30 28.74 -6.57
CA GLY A 241 -7.50 28.59 -5.74
C GLY A 241 -8.56 27.63 -6.29
N SER A 242 -8.34 27.02 -7.46
CA SER A 242 -9.27 26.03 -8.04
C SER A 242 -9.25 24.75 -7.21
N VAL A 243 -10.44 24.22 -6.89
CA VAL A 243 -10.60 22.97 -6.14
C VAL A 243 -11.16 21.88 -7.03
N TYR A 244 -10.43 20.77 -7.13
CA TYR A 244 -10.85 19.60 -7.89
C TYR A 244 -11.28 18.48 -6.96
N THR A 245 -12.50 17.98 -7.14
CA THR A 245 -13.08 16.86 -6.38
C THR A 245 -13.29 15.62 -7.24
N VAL A 246 -13.29 15.77 -8.57
CA VAL A 246 -13.46 14.67 -9.51
C VAL A 246 -12.13 13.97 -9.76
N GLN A 247 -12.09 12.65 -9.62
CA GLN A 247 -10.84 11.87 -9.73
C GLN A 247 -10.09 12.09 -11.05
N LYS A 248 -10.80 12.20 -12.19
CA LYS A 248 -10.19 12.47 -13.50
C LYS A 248 -9.47 13.82 -13.53
N GLN A 249 -10.09 14.86 -12.97
CA GLN A 249 -9.52 16.20 -12.90
C GLN A 249 -8.32 16.24 -11.95
N ILE A 250 -8.41 15.53 -10.82
CA ILE A 250 -7.29 15.35 -9.89
C ILE A 250 -6.08 14.72 -10.59
N VAL A 251 -6.28 13.68 -11.39
CA VAL A 251 -5.19 13.04 -12.16
C VAL A 251 -4.59 14.01 -13.17
N GLN A 252 -5.42 14.75 -13.93
CA GLN A 252 -4.96 15.73 -14.90
C GLN A 252 -4.19 16.90 -14.27
N ALA A 253 -4.64 17.38 -13.11
CA ALA A 253 -3.95 18.43 -12.36
C ALA A 253 -2.55 17.96 -11.91
N PHE A 254 -2.44 16.74 -11.37
CA PHE A 254 -1.14 16.16 -11.04
C PHE A 254 -0.25 15.99 -12.27
N GLU A 255 -0.78 15.44 -13.37
CA GLU A 255 -0.01 15.27 -14.60
C GLU A 255 0.51 16.60 -15.12
N SER A 256 -0.31 17.66 -15.10
CA SER A 256 0.06 18.99 -15.58
C SER A 256 1.13 19.61 -14.69
N TYR A 257 0.98 19.51 -13.37
CA TYR A 257 1.96 20.01 -12.40
C TYR A 257 3.31 19.31 -12.50
N TYR A 258 3.35 17.97 -12.59
CA TYR A 258 4.62 17.27 -12.72
C TYR A 258 5.24 17.45 -14.11
N LYS A 259 4.42 17.58 -15.16
CA LYS A 259 4.93 17.94 -16.49
C LYS A 259 5.62 19.29 -16.47
N SER A 260 5.03 20.33 -15.86
CA SER A 260 5.71 21.62 -15.75
C SER A 260 6.97 21.53 -14.88
N LEU A 261 6.89 20.84 -13.73
CA LEU A 261 8.02 20.68 -12.81
C LEU A 261 9.23 19.99 -13.45
N PHE A 262 8.99 19.01 -14.32
CA PHE A 262 10.05 18.24 -15.00
C PHE A 262 10.35 18.71 -16.43
N ALA A 263 9.54 19.60 -17.01
CA ALA A 263 9.79 20.21 -18.33
C ALA A 263 10.67 21.47 -18.25
N ASP A 264 10.96 21.99 -17.05
CA ASP A 264 11.97 23.02 -16.87
C ASP A 264 13.34 22.51 -17.33
N GLU A 265 13.77 22.93 -18.52
CA GLU A 265 15.01 22.51 -19.20
C GLU A 265 16.28 22.73 -18.35
N ASN A 266 16.21 23.60 -17.33
CA ASN A 266 17.33 23.92 -16.44
C ASN A 266 17.54 22.93 -15.28
N ARG A 267 16.77 21.82 -15.19
CA ARG A 267 16.87 20.84 -14.08
C ARG A 267 17.11 19.40 -14.53
N ILE A 268 17.57 19.17 -15.76
CA ILE A 268 18.01 17.84 -16.18
C ILE A 268 19.39 17.59 -15.58
N TRP A 269 19.43 16.94 -14.42
CA TRP A 269 20.66 16.34 -13.87
C TRP A 269 21.06 15.16 -14.75
N CYS A 270 21.67 15.44 -15.89
CA CYS A 270 22.48 14.45 -16.58
C CYS A 270 23.64 14.13 -15.62
N LEU A 271 23.61 12.95 -14.99
CA LEU A 271 24.83 12.34 -14.47
C LEU A 271 25.72 12.15 -15.70
N ASN A 272 26.64 13.09 -15.91
CA ASN A 272 27.63 12.98 -16.97
C ASN A 272 28.53 11.80 -16.60
N ASP A 273 28.47 10.74 -17.39
CA ASP A 273 29.34 9.56 -17.29
C ASP A 273 30.80 9.87 -17.73
N ASN A 274 31.26 11.12 -17.58
CA ASN A 274 32.57 11.59 -18.08
C ASN A 274 33.54 11.96 -16.94
N GLU A 275 33.61 11.14 -15.89
CA GLU A 275 34.79 11.11 -15.02
C GLU A 275 35.44 9.73 -15.16
N GLU A 276 35.95 9.45 -16.36
CA GLU A 276 37.04 8.48 -16.55
C GLU A 276 38.34 9.09 -16.04
N GLU A 277 38.95 8.40 -15.08
CA GLU A 277 40.40 8.26 -14.84
C GLU A 277 41.26 9.53 -14.66
N GLU A 278 41.62 9.80 -13.41
CA GLU A 278 43.00 10.19 -13.08
C GLU A 278 43.43 9.51 -11.76
N TYR A 279 43.71 8.21 -11.84
CA TYR A 279 44.67 7.58 -10.93
C TYR A 279 46.07 7.90 -11.50
N LEU A 280 46.72 8.91 -10.96
CA LEU A 280 48.15 9.12 -11.15
C LEU A 280 48.94 8.32 -10.08
N PRO A 281 50.13 7.80 -10.45
CA PRO A 281 50.86 6.75 -9.75
C PRO A 281 51.44 7.13 -8.38
#